data_AF-A0A0G4IG64-F1
#
_entry.id   AF-A0A0G4IG64-F1
#
_cell.length_a   1.000
_cell.length_b   1.000
_cell.length_c   1.000
_cell.angle_alpha   90.00
_cell.angle_beta   90.00
_cell.angle_gamma   90.00
#
_symmetry.space_group_name_H-M   'P 1'
#
loop_
_entity.id
_entity.type
_entity.pdbx_description
1 polymer ?
#
loop_
_entity_poly.entity_id
_entity_poly.type
_entity_poly.pdbx_seq_one_letter_code
_entity_poly.pdbx_strand_id
1 'polypeptide(L)'
;MAFAHSDFDPREIVVADVKTAYLTALRSDSLYVHPPKDHPDHGQFLWLLNRALYGLRDSGNLWDRSRNKTLAAAGWVPSSVQGMWWKWTGKPEAPTSRLLGILPTFVDDFAILPIGCSAVQLAREIAAKGGYQMKITKPKNGTLRWAGVDFNVSRDSVRIHQTEYLLSLPLPEGMGESEDSSASAPSSAPVPSPDLFPLSPSSRELPSEPPRLLTA
;
A
#
# COMPACT_ATOMS: atom_id res chain seq x y z
N MET A 1 -12.74 -13.57 2.01
CA MET A 1 -12.99 -12.32 2.78
C MET A 1 -12.51 -12.55 4.20
N ALA A 2 -11.46 -11.86 4.67
CA ALA A 2 -10.86 -12.09 6.00
C ALA A 2 -11.75 -11.64 7.16
N PHE A 3 -12.51 -10.56 6.93
CA PHE A 3 -13.38 -9.93 7.91
C PHE A 3 -14.51 -10.81 8.43
N ALA A 4 -14.85 -11.89 7.73
CA ALA A 4 -15.87 -12.85 8.15
C ALA A 4 -15.29 -14.06 8.91
N HIS A 5 -13.96 -14.13 9.08
CA HIS A 5 -13.32 -15.24 9.76
C HIS A 5 -13.45 -15.08 11.28
N SER A 6 -13.92 -16.10 12.00
CA SER A 6 -14.15 -16.06 13.46
C SER A 6 -12.91 -15.65 14.25
N ASP A 7 -11.75 -16.10 13.78
CA ASP A 7 -10.47 -15.90 14.47
C ASP A 7 -9.72 -14.63 14.01
N PHE A 8 -10.38 -13.79 13.19
CA PHE A 8 -9.83 -12.51 12.78
C PHE A 8 -10.23 -11.42 13.78
N ASP A 9 -9.24 -10.83 14.46
CA ASP A 9 -9.43 -9.62 15.25
C ASP A 9 -8.72 -8.45 14.56
N PRO A 10 -9.46 -7.47 14.01
CA PRO A 10 -8.88 -6.28 13.39
C PRO A 10 -7.89 -5.53 14.29
N ARG A 11 -8.03 -5.63 15.62
CA ARG A 11 -7.17 -4.95 16.59
C ARG A 11 -5.78 -5.56 16.69
N GLU A 12 -5.59 -6.77 16.16
CA GLU A 12 -4.32 -7.48 16.11
C GLU A 12 -3.51 -7.20 14.83
N ILE A 13 -4.08 -6.42 13.90
CA ILE A 13 -3.35 -5.96 12.71
C ILE A 13 -2.11 -5.18 13.15
N VAL A 14 -1.00 -5.34 12.44
CA VAL A 14 0.19 -4.48 12.64
C VAL A 14 0.69 -3.96 11.30
N VAL A 15 1.34 -2.80 11.35
CA VAL A 15 2.11 -2.27 10.23
C VAL A 15 3.59 -2.46 10.53
N ALA A 16 4.35 -2.98 9.59
CA ALA A 16 5.78 -3.13 9.68
C ALA A 16 6.46 -2.34 8.55
N ASP A 17 7.31 -1.39 8.92
CA ASP A 17 8.09 -0.55 8.01
C ASP A 17 9.53 -1.07 7.94
N VAL A 18 9.99 -1.45 6.75
CA VAL A 18 11.35 -1.98 6.53
C VAL A 18 12.37 -0.86 6.44
N LYS A 19 13.23 -0.75 7.45
CA LYS A 19 14.33 0.22 7.46
C LYS A 19 15.32 -0.08 6.36
N THR A 20 15.67 0.95 5.60
CA THR A 20 16.66 0.88 4.52
C THR A 20 16.32 -0.14 3.44
N ALA A 21 15.02 -0.37 3.17
CA ALA A 21 14.50 -1.40 2.26
C ALA A 21 15.32 -1.59 0.98
N TYR A 22 15.56 -0.51 0.21
CA TYR A 22 16.34 -0.58 -1.03
C TYR A 22 17.77 -1.08 -0.82
N LEU A 23 18.44 -0.66 0.25
CA LEU A 23 19.81 -1.09 0.54
C LEU A 23 19.89 -2.58 0.88
N THR A 24 18.78 -3.23 1.22
CA THR A 24 18.76 -4.68 1.44
C THR A 24 18.77 -5.48 0.13
N ALA A 25 18.37 -4.87 -0.99
CA ALA A 25 18.34 -5.52 -2.29
C ALA A 25 19.70 -5.40 -2.99
N LEU A 26 20.23 -6.52 -3.48
CA LEU A 26 21.48 -6.55 -4.26
C LEU A 26 21.24 -6.14 -5.71
N ARG A 27 22.24 -5.49 -6.30
CA ARG A 27 22.34 -5.31 -7.76
C ARG A 27 23.42 -6.21 -8.33
N SER A 28 23.28 -6.55 -9.60
CA SER A 28 24.28 -7.32 -10.35
C SER A 28 24.94 -6.52 -11.48
N ASP A 29 24.32 -5.42 -11.89
CA ASP A 29 24.82 -4.50 -12.89
C ASP A 29 25.88 -3.55 -12.33
N SER A 30 26.77 -3.06 -13.20
CA SER A 30 27.82 -2.12 -12.82
C SER A 30 27.30 -0.68 -12.89
N LEU A 31 26.84 -0.16 -11.75
CA LEU A 31 26.47 1.24 -11.60
C LEU A 31 27.47 1.94 -10.68
N TYR A 32 28.03 3.04 -11.15
CA TYR A 32 29.02 3.82 -10.42
C TYR A 32 28.41 5.15 -9.96
N VAL A 33 28.77 5.58 -8.76
CA VAL A 33 28.34 6.85 -8.19
C VAL A 33 29.54 7.65 -7.68
N HIS A 34 29.41 8.98 -7.71
CA HIS A 34 30.33 9.81 -6.96
C HIS A 34 30.05 9.65 -5.46
N PRO A 35 31.09 9.52 -4.63
CA PRO A 35 30.96 9.64 -3.20
C PRO A 35 30.30 10.98 -2.82
N PRO A 36 29.70 11.12 -1.63
CA PRO A 36 29.27 12.41 -1.09
C PRO A 36 30.41 13.44 -1.12
N LYS A 37 30.08 14.73 -1.26
CA LYS A 37 31.07 15.82 -1.42
C LYS A 37 32.05 15.95 -0.25
N ASP A 38 31.61 15.53 0.93
CA ASP A 38 32.34 15.53 2.18
C ASP A 38 33.22 14.28 2.38
N HIS A 39 33.17 13.31 1.46
CA HIS A 39 33.99 12.11 1.51
C HIS A 39 35.37 12.33 0.85
N PRO A 40 36.49 11.85 1.42
CA PRO A 40 37.84 12.01 0.86
C PRO A 40 38.00 11.55 -0.60
N ASP A 41 37.29 10.48 -0.96
CA ASP A 41 37.29 9.92 -2.33
C ASP A 41 36.57 10.80 -3.37
N HIS A 42 35.84 11.83 -2.95
CA HIS A 42 35.07 12.66 -3.87
C HIS A 42 35.98 13.35 -4.89
N GLY A 43 35.63 13.22 -6.17
CA GLY A 43 36.43 13.73 -7.29
C GLY A 43 37.70 12.93 -7.61
N GLN A 44 38.06 11.93 -6.78
CA GLN A 44 39.21 11.04 -7.01
C GLN A 44 38.77 9.67 -7.51
N PHE A 45 37.74 9.10 -6.89
CA PHE A 45 37.25 7.75 -7.20
C PHE A 45 35.75 7.72 -7.44
N LEU A 46 35.33 6.70 -8.19
CA LEU A 46 33.94 6.30 -8.30
C LEU A 46 33.70 5.08 -7.43
N TRP A 47 32.54 5.02 -6.79
CA TRP A 47 32.12 3.85 -6.03
C TRP A 47 31.23 2.96 -6.87
N LEU A 48 31.57 1.67 -6.95
CA LEU A 48 30.67 0.66 -7.49
C LEU A 48 29.54 0.42 -6.48
N LEU A 49 28.31 0.69 -6.90
CA LEU A 49 27.14 0.48 -6.08
C LEU A 49 26.80 -1.02 -6.14
N ASN A 50 26.71 -1.70 -4.99
CA ASN A 50 26.35 -3.13 -4.92
C ASN A 50 24.90 -3.41 -4.47
N ARG A 51 24.21 -2.39 -3.93
CA ARG A 51 22.83 -2.47 -3.42
C ARG A 51 21.92 -1.42 -4.03
N ALA A 52 20.64 -1.73 -4.23
CA ALA A 52 19.66 -0.79 -4.79
C ALA A 52 19.63 0.53 -3.98
N LEU A 53 19.44 1.65 -4.67
CA LEU A 53 19.50 2.98 -4.07
C LEU A 53 18.27 3.79 -4.46
N TYR A 54 17.65 4.41 -3.47
CA TYR A 54 16.46 5.21 -3.70
C TYR A 54 16.68 6.29 -4.77
N GLY A 55 15.65 6.56 -5.59
CA GLY A 55 15.71 7.52 -6.69
C GLY A 55 16.21 6.95 -8.02
N LEU A 56 16.80 5.76 -8.04
CA LEU A 56 17.10 5.08 -9.30
C LEU A 56 15.85 4.39 -9.86
N ARG A 57 15.70 4.43 -11.19
CA ARG A 57 14.52 3.93 -11.92
C ARG A 57 14.23 2.45 -11.67
N ASP A 58 15.26 1.65 -11.45
CA ASP A 58 15.21 0.19 -11.30
C ASP A 58 15.13 -0.27 -9.83
N SER A 59 15.41 0.60 -8.87
CA SER A 59 15.46 0.25 -7.46
C SER A 59 14.16 -0.33 -6.91
N GLY A 60 13.00 0.18 -7.37
CA GLY A 60 11.69 -0.39 -7.06
C GLY A 60 11.60 -1.88 -7.42
N ASN A 61 12.04 -2.22 -8.63
CA ASN A 61 12.00 -3.59 -9.14
C ASN A 61 13.04 -4.50 -8.46
N LEU A 62 14.22 -3.96 -8.10
CA LEU A 62 15.22 -4.71 -7.34
C LEU A 62 14.72 -5.04 -5.94
N TRP A 63 14.13 -4.05 -5.26
CA TRP A 63 13.50 -4.24 -3.95
C TRP A 63 12.35 -5.24 -4.01
N ASP A 64 11.41 -5.06 -4.95
CA ASP A 64 10.25 -5.95 -5.09
C ASP A 64 10.68 -7.41 -5.31
N ARG A 65 11.64 -7.65 -6.21
CA ARG A 65 12.18 -9.01 -6.43
C ARG A 65 12.86 -9.59 -5.19
N SER A 66 13.62 -8.78 -4.45
CA SER A 66 14.27 -9.19 -3.20
C SER A 66 13.24 -9.56 -2.14
N ARG A 67 12.27 -8.66 -1.89
CA ARG A 67 11.15 -8.85 -0.97
C ARG A 67 10.35 -10.10 -1.31
N ASN A 68 9.99 -10.30 -2.58
CA ASN A 68 9.14 -11.42 -2.98
C ASN A 68 9.84 -12.77 -2.77
N LYS A 69 11.17 -12.84 -2.99
CA LYS A 69 11.98 -14.01 -2.64
C LYS A 69 11.98 -14.26 -1.13
N THR A 70 12.15 -13.21 -0.33
CA THR A 70 12.09 -13.32 1.14
C THR A 70 10.73 -13.80 1.62
N LEU A 71 9.64 -13.25 1.09
CA LEU A 71 8.28 -13.65 1.46
C LEU A 71 8.02 -15.12 1.12
N ALA A 72 8.42 -15.56 -0.07
CA ALA A 72 8.33 -16.97 -0.45
C ALA A 72 9.17 -17.88 0.47
N ALA A 73 10.40 -17.48 0.81
CA ALA A 73 11.26 -18.20 1.75
C ALA A 73 10.71 -18.20 3.19
N ALA A 74 9.92 -17.19 3.55
CA ALA A 74 9.13 -17.11 4.77
C ALA A 74 7.77 -17.81 4.60
N GLY A 75 7.55 -18.63 3.58
CA GLY A 75 6.33 -19.44 3.40
C GLY A 75 5.07 -18.66 3.06
N TRP A 76 5.19 -17.40 2.60
CA TRP A 76 4.08 -16.65 2.04
C TRP A 76 3.88 -17.00 0.57
N VAL A 77 2.63 -17.08 0.17
CA VAL A 77 2.21 -17.41 -1.20
C VAL A 77 1.61 -16.15 -1.84
N PRO A 78 2.03 -15.78 -3.07
CA PRO A 78 1.46 -14.62 -3.74
C PRO A 78 -0.02 -14.86 -4.06
N SER A 79 -0.81 -13.79 -3.97
CA SER A 79 -2.20 -13.79 -4.43
C SER A 79 -2.31 -13.45 -5.93
N SER A 80 -3.51 -13.56 -6.49
CA SER A 80 -3.82 -13.01 -7.82
C SER A 80 -3.82 -11.48 -7.85
N VAL A 81 -3.89 -10.82 -6.69
CA VAL A 81 -3.82 -9.37 -6.54
C VAL A 81 -2.36 -8.96 -6.29
N GLN A 82 -1.87 -8.02 -7.09
CA GLN A 82 -0.51 -7.52 -6.96
C GLN A 82 -0.28 -6.91 -5.56
N GLY A 83 0.88 -7.22 -4.97
CA GLY A 83 1.27 -6.71 -3.66
C GLY A 83 0.54 -7.37 -2.48
N MET A 84 -0.23 -8.43 -2.72
CA MET A 84 -0.99 -9.14 -1.68
C MET A 84 -0.53 -10.59 -1.56
N TRP A 85 -0.31 -11.05 -0.32
CA TRP A 85 0.24 -12.36 0.00
C TRP A 85 -0.59 -13.07 1.09
N TRP A 86 -0.53 -14.41 1.08
CA TRP A 86 -1.22 -15.27 2.04
C TRP A 86 -0.24 -16.18 2.78
N LYS A 87 -0.49 -16.42 4.06
CA LYS A 87 0.23 -17.43 4.85
C LYS A 87 -0.72 -18.54 5.25
N TRP A 88 -0.30 -19.79 5.07
CA TRP A 88 -1.09 -20.97 5.38
C TRP A 88 -0.29 -21.90 6.31
N THR A 89 -0.96 -22.76 7.09
CA THR A 89 -0.28 -23.83 7.85
C THR A 89 0.31 -24.91 6.95
N GLY A 90 -0.28 -25.12 5.78
CA GLY A 90 0.16 -26.09 4.77
C GLY A 90 0.01 -25.52 3.36
N LYS A 91 -0.27 -26.39 2.39
CA LYS A 91 -0.55 -25.93 1.02
C LYS A 91 -1.89 -25.18 0.97
N PRO A 92 -2.02 -24.13 0.15
CA PRO A 92 -3.32 -23.53 -0.14
C PRO A 92 -4.32 -24.61 -0.55
N GLU A 93 -5.57 -24.49 -0.10
CA GLU A 93 -6.71 -25.36 -0.47
C GLU A 93 -6.61 -26.84 -0.04
N ALA A 94 -5.55 -27.25 0.66
CA ALA A 94 -5.52 -28.59 1.25
C ALA A 94 -6.52 -28.69 2.42
N PRO A 95 -7.20 -29.85 2.62
CA PRO A 95 -8.28 -29.99 3.60
C PRO A 95 -7.89 -29.65 5.05
N THR A 96 -6.62 -29.85 5.41
CA THR A 96 -6.07 -29.57 6.75
C THR A 96 -5.38 -28.22 6.85
N SER A 97 -5.36 -27.44 5.77
CA SER A 97 -4.67 -26.17 5.71
C SER A 97 -5.61 -25.05 6.15
N ARG A 98 -5.12 -24.20 7.03
CA ARG A 98 -5.83 -23.00 7.49
C ARG A 98 -5.06 -21.75 7.12
N LEU A 99 -5.80 -20.69 6.83
CA LEU A 99 -5.22 -19.38 6.59
C LEU A 99 -4.74 -18.78 7.92
N LEU A 100 -3.49 -18.34 7.96
CA LEU A 100 -2.84 -17.74 9.13
C LEU A 100 -2.71 -16.22 9.02
N GLY A 101 -2.67 -15.68 7.81
CA GLY A 101 -2.57 -14.25 7.66
C GLY A 101 -2.58 -13.77 6.22
N ILE A 102 -2.83 -12.48 6.10
CA ILE A 102 -2.86 -11.73 4.84
C ILE A 102 -1.87 -10.59 4.97
N LEU A 103 -1.08 -10.37 3.91
CA LEU A 103 -0.02 -9.37 3.88
C LEU A 103 -0.15 -8.51 2.62
N PRO A 104 -0.89 -7.38 2.71
CA PRO A 104 -0.75 -6.29 1.77
C PRO A 104 0.62 -5.62 1.92
N THR A 105 1.21 -5.24 0.80
CA THR A 105 2.51 -4.58 0.72
C THR A 105 2.41 -3.31 -0.09
N PHE A 106 3.06 -2.25 0.37
CA PHE A 106 3.18 -0.98 -0.33
C PHE A 106 4.61 -0.47 -0.17
N VAL A 107 5.41 -0.56 -1.24
CA VAL A 107 6.85 -0.24 -1.21
C VAL A 107 7.56 -0.99 -0.06
N ASP A 108 7.98 -0.27 0.99
CA ASP A 108 8.67 -0.73 2.19
C ASP A 108 7.75 -0.99 3.39
N ASP A 109 6.47 -0.62 3.28
CA ASP A 109 5.45 -0.85 4.28
C ASP A 109 4.70 -2.16 4.07
N PHE A 110 4.57 -2.93 5.15
CA PHE A 110 3.75 -4.15 5.23
C PHE A 110 2.58 -3.93 6.19
N ALA A 111 1.37 -4.23 5.75
CA ALA A 111 0.25 -4.46 6.66
C ALA A 111 0.15 -5.97 6.92
N ILE A 112 0.03 -6.39 8.17
CA ILE A 112 -0.05 -7.81 8.52
C ILE A 112 -1.36 -8.03 9.24
N LEU A 113 -2.26 -8.76 8.59
CA LEU A 113 -3.58 -9.12 9.10
C LEU A 113 -3.51 -10.57 9.56
N PRO A 114 -3.38 -10.84 10.87
CA PRO A 114 -3.28 -12.20 11.37
C PRO A 114 -4.66 -12.87 11.47
N ILE A 115 -4.69 -14.20 11.40
CA ILE A 115 -5.89 -15.01 11.63
C ILE A 115 -5.53 -16.11 12.63
N GLY A 116 -6.07 -16.01 13.85
CA GLY A 116 -5.80 -16.97 14.93
C GLY A 116 -4.34 -17.06 15.38
N CYS A 117 -3.50 -16.06 15.05
CA CYS A 117 -2.08 -16.03 15.42
C CYS A 117 -1.58 -14.61 15.70
N SER A 118 -0.30 -14.46 16.06
CA SER A 118 0.29 -13.14 16.32
C SER A 118 0.85 -12.49 15.05
N ALA A 119 0.36 -11.30 14.71
CA ALA A 119 0.92 -10.52 13.59
C ALA A 119 2.38 -10.11 13.81
N VAL A 120 2.78 -9.86 15.07
CA VAL A 120 4.16 -9.53 15.42
C VAL A 120 5.09 -10.71 15.16
N GLN A 121 4.64 -11.94 15.42
CA GLN A 121 5.43 -13.14 15.13
C GLN A 121 5.60 -13.32 13.61
N LEU A 122 4.54 -13.13 12.83
CA LEU A 122 4.59 -13.14 11.37
C LEU A 122 5.57 -12.08 10.83
N ALA A 123 5.54 -10.86 11.39
CA ALA A 123 6.48 -9.80 11.03
C ALA A 123 7.93 -10.18 11.32
N ARG A 124 8.19 -10.76 12.50
CA ARG A 124 9.53 -11.21 12.91
C ARG A 124 10.05 -12.36 12.05
N GLU A 125 9.19 -13.27 11.60
CA GLU A 125 9.56 -14.32 10.66
C GLU A 125 10.05 -13.73 9.33
N ILE A 126 9.31 -12.76 8.77
CA ILE A 126 9.72 -12.04 7.55
C ILE A 126 11.04 -11.31 7.78
N ALA A 127 11.17 -10.59 8.90
CA ALA A 127 12.39 -9.87 9.25
C ALA A 127 13.61 -10.80 9.34
N ALA A 128 13.47 -11.94 10.01
CA ALA A 128 14.54 -12.92 10.17
C ALA A 128 14.95 -13.54 8.83
N LYS A 129 13.98 -13.85 7.95
CA LYS A 129 14.26 -14.41 6.62
C LYS A 129 14.94 -13.40 5.69
N GLY A 130 14.56 -12.13 5.78
CA GLY A 130 15.11 -11.06 4.94
C GLY A 130 16.36 -10.39 5.48
N GLY A 131 16.73 -10.65 6.73
CA GLY A 131 17.73 -9.84 7.43
C GLY A 131 17.29 -8.37 7.59
N TYR A 132 15.98 -8.14 7.72
CA TYR A 132 15.41 -6.80 7.79
C TYR A 132 15.41 -6.25 9.21
N GLN A 133 15.67 -4.96 9.34
CA GLN A 133 15.27 -4.19 10.51
C GLN A 133 13.89 -3.59 10.24
N MET A 134 12.90 -3.90 11.10
CA MET A 134 11.53 -3.43 10.93
C MET A 134 11.06 -2.60 12.11
N LYS A 135 10.38 -1.49 11.83
CA LYS A 135 9.59 -0.77 12.84
C LYS A 135 8.16 -1.32 12.81
N ILE A 136 7.79 -2.06 13.84
CA ILE A 136 6.44 -2.62 13.97
C ILE A 136 5.57 -1.66 14.78
N THR A 137 4.46 -1.24 14.19
CA THR A 137 3.47 -0.33 14.77
C THR A 137 2.15 -1.08 14.95
N LYS A 138 1.64 -1.08 16.19
CA LYS A 138 0.30 -1.59 16.52
C LYS A 138 -0.73 -0.46 16.49
N PRO A 139 -2.02 -0.76 16.28
CA PRO A 139 -3.10 0.20 16.45
C PRO A 139 -3.03 0.83 17.84
N LYS A 140 -3.09 2.16 17.90
CA LYS A 140 -3.15 2.91 19.15
C LYS A 140 -4.60 3.38 19.31
N ASN A 141 -5.28 2.90 20.36
CA ASN A 141 -6.70 3.19 20.61
C ASN A 141 -7.61 2.89 19.40
N GLY A 142 -7.30 1.83 18.65
CA GLY A 142 -8.02 1.46 17.43
C GLY A 142 -7.60 2.24 16.18
N THR A 143 -6.75 3.26 16.27
CA THR A 143 -6.27 4.00 15.10
C THR A 143 -4.94 3.45 14.60
N LEU A 144 -4.82 3.32 13.28
CA LEU A 144 -3.63 2.83 12.57
C LEU A 144 -3.48 3.61 11.25
N ARG A 145 -2.26 3.94 10.85
CA ARG A 145 -1.98 4.56 9.54
C ARG A 145 -1.09 3.64 8.71
N TRP A 146 -1.46 3.43 7.46
CA TRP A 146 -0.69 2.62 6.50
C TRP A 146 -0.80 3.20 5.10
N ALA A 147 0.31 3.30 4.38
CA ALA A 147 0.37 3.84 3.01
C ALA A 147 -0.31 5.21 2.85
N GLY A 148 -0.23 6.07 3.87
CA GLY A 148 -0.86 7.40 3.87
C GLY A 148 -2.38 7.41 4.09
N VAL A 149 -2.98 6.27 4.46
CA VAL A 149 -4.41 6.12 4.76
C VAL A 149 -4.61 5.82 6.24
N ASP A 150 -5.61 6.45 6.84
CA ASP A 150 -5.97 6.26 8.24
C ASP A 150 -7.08 5.21 8.38
N PHE A 151 -6.87 4.30 9.32
CA PHE A 151 -7.75 3.21 9.67
C PHE A 151 -8.20 3.38 11.11
N ASN A 152 -9.52 3.47 11.32
CA ASN A 152 -10.14 3.36 12.63
C ASN A 152 -10.77 1.98 12.76
N VAL A 153 -10.20 1.20 13.66
CA VAL A 153 -10.39 -0.22 13.79
C VAL A 153 -11.07 -0.52 15.13
N SER A 154 -12.18 -1.23 15.04
CA SER A 154 -12.93 -1.76 16.18
C SER A 154 -13.11 -3.26 15.99
N ARG A 155 -13.72 -3.94 16.96
CA ARG A 155 -14.05 -5.37 16.82
C ARG A 155 -15.00 -5.61 15.64
N ASP A 156 -15.96 -4.72 15.43
CA ASP A 156 -17.08 -4.95 14.51
C ASP A 156 -16.97 -4.18 13.19
N SER A 157 -16.04 -3.23 13.09
CA SER A 157 -15.90 -2.39 11.90
C SER A 157 -14.48 -1.88 11.70
N VAL A 158 -14.13 -1.69 10.42
CA VAL A 158 -12.94 -0.96 9.98
C VAL A 158 -13.40 0.22 9.15
N ARG A 159 -13.06 1.44 9.57
CA ARG A 159 -13.33 2.67 8.83
C ARG A 159 -12.02 3.16 8.22
N ILE A 160 -12.06 3.48 6.95
CA ILE A 160 -10.91 3.91 6.15
C ILE A 160 -11.17 5.35 5.74
N HIS A 161 -10.24 6.27 5.99
CA HIS A 161 -10.39 7.67 5.63
C HIS A 161 -9.02 8.35 5.41
N GLN A 162 -9.05 9.53 4.80
CA GLN A 162 -7.89 10.39 4.59
C GLN A 162 -8.24 11.83 4.97
N THR A 163 -9.04 12.02 6.02
CA THR A 163 -9.61 13.32 6.37
C THR A 163 -8.53 14.37 6.62
N GLU A 164 -7.45 14.03 7.33
CA GLU A 164 -6.34 14.97 7.56
C GLU A 164 -5.67 15.40 6.26
N TYR A 165 -5.47 14.47 5.33
CA TYR A 165 -4.89 14.77 4.03
C TYR A 165 -5.79 15.71 3.23
N LEU A 166 -7.10 15.41 3.15
CA LEU A 166 -8.07 16.26 2.45
C LEU A 166 -8.13 17.67 3.03
N LEU A 167 -8.12 17.80 4.36
CA LEU A 167 -8.12 19.10 5.05
C LEU A 167 -6.80 19.88 4.87
N SER A 168 -5.70 19.19 4.54
CA SER A 168 -4.40 19.82 4.28
C SER A 168 -4.26 20.37 2.86
N LEU A 169 -5.19 20.03 1.95
CA LEU A 169 -5.15 20.52 0.57
C LEU A 169 -5.50 22.02 0.56
N PRO A 170 -4.69 22.86 -0.09
CA PRO A 170 -5.03 24.27 -0.25
C PRO A 170 -6.30 24.38 -1.08
N LEU A 171 -7.32 25.07 -0.55
CA LEU A 171 -8.50 25.42 -1.33
C LEU A 171 -8.13 26.53 -2.32
N PRO A 172 -8.70 26.53 -3.54
CA PRO A 172 -8.57 27.65 -4.46
C PRO A 172 -9.04 28.95 -3.80
N GLU A 173 -8.33 30.05 -4.03
CA GLU A 173 -8.76 31.38 -3.60
C GLU A 173 -10.19 31.65 -4.09
N GLY A 174 -11.09 32.02 -3.17
CA GLY A 174 -12.49 32.36 -3.47
C GLY A 174 -13.56 31.32 -3.11
N MET A 175 -13.21 30.18 -2.52
CA MET A 175 -14.18 29.14 -2.11
C MET A 175 -14.58 29.14 -0.63
N GLY A 176 -14.04 30.08 0.17
CA GLY A 176 -14.23 30.13 1.64
C GLY A 176 -15.26 31.14 2.16
N GLU A 177 -15.81 31.99 1.29
CA GLU A 177 -16.78 33.02 1.68
C GLU A 177 -18.10 32.77 0.93
N SER A 178 -18.93 31.87 1.46
CA SER A 178 -20.37 32.04 1.27
C SER A 178 -20.76 33.27 2.07
N GLU A 179 -20.89 34.43 1.40
CA GLU A 179 -21.54 35.57 2.02
C GLU A 179 -22.90 35.10 2.57
N ASP A 180 -23.14 35.32 3.86
CA ASP A 180 -24.46 35.24 4.48
C ASP A 180 -25.36 36.30 3.82
N SER A 181 -25.82 36.01 2.60
CA SER A 181 -26.86 36.76 1.93
C SER A 181 -28.15 36.47 2.68
N SER A 182 -28.44 37.34 3.64
CA SER A 182 -29.76 37.57 4.18
C SER A 182 -30.67 38.03 3.04
N ALA A 183 -31.17 37.07 2.28
CA ALA A 183 -32.19 37.28 1.27
C ALA A 183 -33.56 37.31 1.96
N SER A 184 -34.04 38.52 2.20
CA SER A 184 -35.45 38.82 2.39
C SER A 184 -36.29 38.08 1.32
N ALA A 185 -37.31 37.35 1.77
CA ALA A 185 -38.31 36.76 0.88
C ALA A 185 -38.99 37.87 0.05
N PRO A 186 -39.24 37.63 -1.26
CA PRO A 186 -40.64 37.43 -1.62
C PRO A 186 -40.93 36.45 -2.77
N SER A 187 -42.13 35.87 -2.66
CA SER A 187 -43.10 35.52 -3.72
C SER A 187 -42.85 34.34 -4.68
N SER A 188 -43.57 33.24 -4.39
CA SER A 188 -44.35 32.36 -5.29
C SER A 188 -43.94 32.17 -6.76
N ALA A 189 -43.33 31.02 -7.07
CA ALA A 189 -43.43 30.30 -8.35
C ALA A 189 -43.04 28.80 -8.15
N PRO A 190 -43.55 27.85 -8.97
CA PRO A 190 -43.67 26.45 -8.58
C PRO A 190 -42.37 25.64 -8.65
N VAL A 191 -42.27 24.68 -7.74
CA VAL A 191 -41.15 23.72 -7.61
C VAL A 191 -41.00 22.88 -8.89
N PRO A 192 -39.82 22.84 -9.54
CA PRO A 192 -39.51 21.80 -10.52
C PRO A 192 -39.05 20.52 -9.82
N SER A 193 -39.51 19.38 -10.34
CA SER A 193 -39.24 18.02 -9.90
C SER A 193 -37.74 17.67 -9.83
N PRO A 194 -37.33 16.68 -9.02
CA PRO A 194 -35.94 16.29 -8.87
C PRO A 194 -35.52 15.39 -10.04
N ASP A 195 -35.25 15.99 -11.20
CA ASP A 195 -34.60 15.27 -12.29
C ASP A 195 -33.09 15.19 -12.03
N LEU A 196 -32.67 13.96 -11.74
CA LEU A 196 -31.37 13.35 -11.98
C LEU A 196 -30.40 14.25 -12.76
N PHE A 197 -29.34 14.69 -12.11
CA PHE A 197 -28.17 15.26 -12.79
C PHE A 197 -27.72 14.29 -13.90
N PRO A 198 -27.68 14.71 -15.18
CA PRO A 198 -27.09 13.89 -16.21
C PRO A 198 -25.58 13.83 -15.96
N LEU A 199 -25.08 12.63 -15.68
CA LEU A 199 -23.65 12.35 -15.66
C LEU A 199 -23.06 12.73 -17.03
N SER A 200 -21.98 13.50 -17.01
CA SER A 200 -21.18 13.82 -18.20
C SER A 200 -20.81 12.52 -18.94
N PRO A 201 -20.89 12.47 -20.28
CA PRO A 201 -20.52 11.27 -21.02
C PRO A 201 -19.07 10.91 -20.75
N SER A 202 -18.87 9.69 -20.26
CA SER A 202 -17.58 9.05 -20.05
C SER A 202 -16.81 8.97 -21.36
N SER A 203 -15.78 9.80 -21.54
CA SER A 203 -14.73 9.56 -22.54
C SER A 203 -13.84 8.40 -22.08
N ARG A 204 -14.36 7.18 -22.27
CA ARG A 204 -13.58 5.95 -22.36
C ARG A 204 -13.89 5.34 -23.72
N GLU A 205 -13.05 5.62 -24.69
CA GLU A 205 -12.96 4.77 -25.87
C GLU A 205 -12.60 3.35 -25.39
N LEU A 206 -13.46 2.40 -25.71
CA LEU A 206 -13.19 0.98 -25.55
C LEU A 206 -12.04 0.59 -26.50
N PRO A 207 -11.09 -0.25 -26.07
CA PRO A 207 -10.10 -0.79 -27.00
C PRO A 207 -10.83 -1.61 -28.06
N SER A 208 -10.57 -1.29 -29.33
CA SER A 208 -11.03 -2.03 -30.49
C SER A 208 -10.51 -3.48 -30.46
N GLU A 209 -11.33 -4.39 -30.97
CA GLU A 209 -11.05 -5.82 -31.17
C GLU A 209 -9.64 -6.05 -31.75
N PRO A 210 -8.87 -7.04 -31.28
CA PRO A 210 -7.59 -7.36 -31.89
C PRO A 210 -7.80 -7.91 -33.31
N PRO A 211 -6.96 -7.53 -34.29
CA PRO A 211 -7.09 -8.00 -35.66
C PRO A 211 -6.90 -9.52 -35.75
N ARG A 212 -7.74 -10.15 -36.57
CA ARG A 212 -7.71 -11.59 -36.86
C ARG A 212 -6.36 -11.99 -37.45
N LEU A 213 -5.76 -13.02 -36.86
CA LEU A 213 -4.57 -13.70 -37.38
C LEU A 213 -4.85 -14.18 -38.81
N LEU A 214 -4.05 -13.69 -39.76
CA LEU A 214 -3.94 -14.29 -41.09
C LEU A 214 -3.12 -15.58 -40.96
N THR A 215 -3.78 -16.69 -41.24
CA THR A 215 -3.15 -17.99 -41.49
C THR A 215 -2.47 -17.96 -42.86
N ALA A 216 -1.19 -18.31 -42.87
CA ALA A 216 -0.47 -18.90 -44.00
C ALA A 216 0.47 -19.97 -43.43
#